data_AF-A0A958P4Z2-F1
#
_entry.id   AF-A0A958P4Z2-F1
#
_cell.length_a   1.000
_cell.length_b   1.000
_cell.length_c   1.000
_cell.angle_alpha   90.00
_cell.angle_beta   90.00
_cell.angle_gamma   90.00
#
_symmetry.space_group_name_H-M   'P 1'
#
loop_
_entity.id
_entity.type
_entity.pdbx_description
1 polymer ?
#
loop_
_entity_poly.entity_id
_entity_poly.type
_entity_poly.pdbx_seq_one_letter_code
_entity_poly.pdbx_strand_id
1 'polypeptide(L)' 'DKLAKELGTTLPKLSLAWCAKNPNVSTVILGASKTSQLKENLAAIDVLPLLTNKVMDKIETILDNKPIQPQY' A
#
# COMPACT_ATOMS: atom_id res chain seq x y z
N ASP A 1 2.26 -9.24 7.05
CA ASP A 1 1.33 -10.17 6.35
C ASP A 1 -0.07 -10.31 6.94
N LYS A 2 -0.25 -10.32 8.28
CA LYS A 2 -1.58 -10.57 8.89
C LYS A 2 -2.68 -9.65 8.35
N LEU A 3 -2.42 -8.34 8.29
CA LEU A 3 -3.38 -7.36 7.77
C LEU A 3 -3.73 -7.57 6.29
N ALA A 4 -2.74 -7.89 5.44
CA ALA A 4 -3.00 -8.17 4.03
C ALA A 4 -3.95 -9.39 3.86
N LYS A 5 -3.72 -10.45 4.65
CA LYS A 5 -4.59 -11.64 4.68
C LYS A 5 -6.00 -11.32 5.17
N GLU A 6 -6.14 -10.49 6.22
CA GLU A 6 -7.44 -10.03 6.72
C GLU A 6 -8.24 -9.27 5.64
N LEU A 7 -7.55 -8.53 4.77
CA LEU A 7 -8.15 -7.78 3.66
C LEU A 7 -8.32 -8.61 2.38
N GLY A 8 -8.02 -9.91 2.41
CA GLY A 8 -8.13 -10.79 1.24
C GLY A 8 -7.13 -10.45 0.11
N THR A 9 -5.99 -9.85 0.45
CA THR A 9 -4.98 -9.43 -0.52
C THR A 9 -3.58 -9.94 -0.17
N THR A 10 -2.60 -9.66 -1.03
CA THR A 10 -1.20 -10.01 -0.82
C THR A 10 -0.43 -8.80 -0.28
N LEU A 11 0.69 -9.05 0.41
CA LEU A 11 1.52 -7.97 0.93
C LEU A 11 2.01 -7.01 -0.17
N PRO A 12 2.49 -7.48 -1.34
CA PRO A 12 2.91 -6.59 -2.43
C PRO A 12 1.78 -5.69 -2.93
N LYS A 13 0.57 -6.23 -3.09
CA LYS A 13 -0.58 -5.43 -3.50
C LYS A 13 -0.96 -4.39 -2.45
N LEU A 14 -0.94 -4.77 -1.17
CA LEU A 14 -1.23 -3.85 -0.07
C LEU A 14 -0.21 -2.70 -0.01
N SER A 15 1.09 -2.99 -0.11
CA SER A 15 2.14 -1.96 -0.02
C SER A 15 2.08 -0.98 -1.19
N LEU A 16 1.88 -1.48 -2.41
CA LEU A 16 1.74 -0.63 -3.60
C LEU A 16 0.48 0.24 -3.55
N ALA A 17 -0.64 -0.33 -3.11
CA ALA A 17 -1.87 0.43 -2.91
C ALA A 17 -1.70 1.50 -1.82
N TRP A 18 -1.00 1.19 -0.73
CA TRP A 18 -0.69 2.16 0.33
C TRP A 18 0.15 3.32 -0.21
N CYS A 19 1.19 3.05 -1.00
CA CYS A 19 1.97 4.10 -1.67
C CYS A 19 1.09 4.98 -2.59
N ALA A 20 0.24 4.35 -3.41
CA ALA A 20 -0.64 5.06 -4.35
C ALA A 20 -1.79 5.83 -3.68
N LYS A 21 -2.14 5.49 -2.42
CA LYS A 21 -3.19 6.18 -1.66
C LYS A 21 -2.75 7.57 -1.16
N ASN A 22 -1.44 7.82 -1.08
CA ASN A 22 -0.91 9.09 -0.63
C ASN A 22 -1.18 10.18 -1.68
N PRO A 23 -1.90 11.28 -1.35
CA PRO A 23 -2.22 12.33 -2.32
C PRO A 23 -0.98 13.08 -2.85
N ASN A 24 0.16 13.00 -2.16
CA ASN A 24 1.41 13.60 -2.59
C ASN A 24 2.22 12.70 -3.54
N VAL A 25 1.71 11.51 -3.87
CA VAL A 25 2.35 10.55 -4.77
C VAL A 25 1.58 10.51 -6.09
N SER A 26 2.20 11.01 -7.16
CA SER A 26 1.61 10.97 -8.50
C SER A 26 1.82 9.63 -9.21
N THR A 27 2.96 8.98 -8.95
CA THR A 27 3.38 7.76 -9.66
C THR A 27 4.08 6.80 -8.70
N VAL A 28 3.72 5.53 -8.78
CA VAL A 28 4.43 4.43 -8.09
C VAL A 28 5.24 3.65 -9.12
N ILE A 29 6.56 3.60 -8.96
CA ILE A 29 7.47 2.86 -9.85
C ILE A 29 7.49 1.40 -9.42
N LEU A 30 7.20 0.49 -10.35
CA LEU A 30 7.14 -0.95 -10.09
C LEU A 30 8.42 -1.66 -10.54
N GLY A 31 8.95 -2.54 -9.70
CA GLY A 31 10.01 -3.49 -10.06
C GLY A 31 9.47 -4.92 -10.04
N ALA A 32 9.81 -5.71 -11.07
CA ALA A 32 9.43 -7.12 -11.15
C ALA A 32 10.50 -7.92 -11.90
N SER A 33 10.95 -9.04 -11.33
CA SER A 33 11.90 -9.96 -11.97
C SER A 33 11.20 -11.01 -12.85
N LYS A 34 9.89 -11.16 -12.69
CA LYS A 34 9.05 -12.10 -13.45
C LYS A 34 7.74 -11.42 -13.86
N THR A 35 7.17 -11.86 -14.97
CA THR A 35 5.90 -11.33 -15.50
C THR A 35 4.73 -11.55 -14.54
N SER A 36 4.73 -12.64 -13.76
CA SER A 36 3.70 -12.90 -12.74
C SER A 36 3.70 -11.84 -11.63
N GLN A 37 4.88 -11.42 -11.17
CA GLN A 37 5.03 -10.36 -10.17
C GLN A 37 4.53 -9.01 -10.72
N LEU A 38 4.85 -8.71 -11.99
CA LEU A 38 4.34 -7.50 -12.63
C LEU A 38 2.81 -7.50 -12.67
N LYS A 39 2.19 -8.62 -13.07
CA LYS A 39 0.72 -8.75 -13.08
C LYS A 39 0.12 -8.61 -11.68
N GLU A 40 0.75 -9.20 -10.67
CA GLU A 40 0.32 -9.06 -9.27
C GLU A 40 0.41 -7.60 -8.81
N ASN A 41 1.54 -6.92 -9.08
CA ASN A 41 1.78 -5.53 -8.69
C ASN A 41 0.76 -4.58 -9.36
N LEU A 42 0.41 -4.81 -10.62
CA LEU A 42 -0.59 -4.02 -11.34
C LEU A 42 -1.99 -4.18 -10.71
N ALA A 43 -2.32 -5.36 -10.20
CA ALA A 43 -3.57 -5.62 -9.49
C ALA A 43 -3.64 -4.98 -8.08
N ALA A 44 -2.63 -4.20 -7.67
CA ALA A 44 -2.70 -3.42 -6.43
C ALA A 44 -3.79 -2.34 -6.46
N ILE A 45 -4.16 -1.85 -7.65
CA ILE A 45 -5.21 -0.83 -7.82
C ILE A 45 -6.54 -1.30 -7.23
N ASP A 46 -6.85 -2.60 -7.34
CA ASP A 46 -8.08 -3.19 -6.80
C ASP A 46 -8.15 -3.14 -5.26
N VAL A 47 -7.01 -2.91 -4.59
CA VAL A 47 -6.91 -2.81 -3.13
C VAL A 47 -7.16 -1.38 -2.63
N LEU A 48 -7.03 -0.36 -3.49
CA LEU A 48 -7.21 1.05 -3.10
C LEU A 48 -8.56 1.34 -2.39
N PRO A 49 -9.70 0.79 -2.83
CA PRO A 49 -10.98 1.00 -2.15
C PRO A 49 -11.04 0.37 -0.75
N LEU A 50 -10.22 -0.66 -0.48
CA LEU A 50 -10.18 -1.35 0.81
C LEU A 50 -9.41 -0.56 1.87
N LEU A 51 -8.55 0.39 1.45
CA LEU A 51 -7.77 1.29 2.31
C LEU A 51 -8.65 2.41 2.90
N THR A 52 -9.60 2.01 3.73
CA THR A 52 -10.42 2.91 4.56
C THR A 52 -9.57 3.57 5.65
N ASN A 53 -10.05 4.68 6.24
CA ASN A 53 -9.35 5.37 7.34
C ASN A 53 -8.98 4.41 8.47
N LYS A 54 -9.89 3.52 8.87
CA LYS A 54 -9.64 2.50 9.90
C LYS A 54 -8.50 1.54 9.54
N VAL A 55 -8.39 1.17 8.26
CA VAL A 55 -7.30 0.30 7.78
C VAL A 55 -5.99 1.08 7.75
N MET A 56 -6.02 2.35 7.32
CA MET A 56 -4.85 3.23 7.35
C MET A 56 -4.35 3.44 8.79
N ASP A 57 -5.23 3.70 9.76
CA ASP A 57 -4.85 3.85 11.17
C ASP A 57 -4.21 2.57 11.73
N LYS A 58 -4.70 1.39 11.32
CA LYS A 58 -4.07 0.11 11.65
C LYS A 58 -2.66 0.00 11.05
N ILE A 59 -2.47 0.42 9.80
CA ILE A 59 -1.14 0.41 9.15
C ILE A 59 -0.19 1.34 9.92
N GLU A 60 -0.61 2.56 10.25
CA GLU A 60 0.19 3.51 11.02
C GLU A 60 0.58 2.94 12.39
N THR A 61 -0.36 2.29 13.08
CA THR A 61 -0.09 1.63 14.37
C THR A 61 0.91 0.49 14.26
N ILE A 62 0.87 -0.27 13.16
CA ILE A 62 1.79 -1.40 12.94
C ILE A 62 3.19 -0.90 12.58
N LEU A 63 3.29 0.16 11.78
CA LEU A 63 4.58 0.69 11.31
C LEU A 63 5.28 1.56 12.36
N ASP A 64 4.51 2.29 13.18
CA ASP A 64 4.98 3.14 14.29
C ASP A 64 6.20 4.00 13.94
N ASN A 65 6.22 4.53 12.71
CA ASN A 65 7.35 5.25 12.14
C ASN A 65 6.90 6.52 11.39
N LYS A 66 5.71 7.03 11.69
CA LYS A 66 5.13 8.18 11.02
C LYS A 66 6.09 9.38 11.13
N PRO A 67 6.55 9.95 10.00
CA PRO A 67 7.52 11.03 10.04
C PRO A 67 6.89 12.32 10.54
N ILE A 68 7.69 13.14 11.21
CA ILE A 68 7.32 14.54 11.50
C ILE A 68 7.35 15.29 10.18
N GLN A 69 6.18 15.78 9.75
CA GLN A 69 6.10 16.63 8.57
C GLN A 69 6.80 17.96 8.85
N PRO A 70 7.62 18.47 7.92
CA PRO A 70 8.27 19.75 8.13
C PRO A 70 7.26 20.89 8.19
N GLN A 71 7.46 21.83 9.10
CA GLN A 71 6.73 23.10 9.16
C GLN A 71 7.36 24.06 8.15
N TYR A 72 6.92 24.00 6.89
CA TYR A 72 7.18 25.06 5.92
C TYR A 72 5.87 25.79 5.62
#